data_AF-A0A835RYV1-F1
#
_entry.id   AF-A0A835RYV1-F1
#
_cell.length_a   1.000
_cell.length_b   1.000
_cell.length_c   1.000
_cell.angle_alpha   90.00
_cell.angle_beta   90.00
_cell.angle_gamma   90.00
#
_symmetry.space_group_name_H-M   'P 1'
#
loop_
_entity.id
_entity.type
_entity.pdbx_description
1 polymer ?
#
loop_
_entity_poly.entity_id
_entity_poly.type
_entity_poly.pdbx_seq_one_letter_code
_entity_poly.pdbx_strand_id
1 'polypeptide(L)'
;MIVRVRSRDGLERVTFPVTESATVADLKSLIQSQIGVPTTAQTLSRDRNLLLAKSPSEAAVLSDLNDPSALLSTLGISHGSVVFLSYEGERSVRGPVGAATITPAGSFGRKMTVDDLIARQMRVCRQENPHCESASFDRDAAHAFQLYVNETLAFAIKRGGFMYGRIGENSIVEVDFIYEPPQTGTEDALVLLRDPEEEKLVEAIATGLGMRRVGFVFTQAVGREGKGEYTMSRREVIQAAELQTEGGIKEWVTAVVKLEVNEDGAADVHFEAFQMSDICIKLFKDGWFDMEAIDGDPKVSLMKKDVVIGVKDVREVDNDFFLVPVKISDHQGPLSSTFPIENRMTTVTLRALKTHLDRTKHLPFAKRIADFHLLLLLSKYLDANSDVPTLSEFVHRQTAIPEGYQILIESMAAAS
;
A
#
# COMPACT_ATOMS: atom_id res chain seq x y z
N MET A 1 42.62 16.27 -32.44
CA MET A 1 41.67 16.67 -33.53
C MET A 1 40.37 15.88 -33.38
N ILE A 2 39.21 16.43 -33.74
CA ILE A 2 37.94 15.68 -33.70
C ILE A 2 37.42 15.53 -35.13
N VAL A 3 37.17 14.30 -35.57
CA VAL A 3 36.50 13.98 -36.84
C VAL A 3 35.10 13.46 -36.54
N ARG A 4 34.10 13.91 -37.29
CA ARG A 4 32.72 13.47 -37.14
C ARG A 4 32.46 12.34 -38.14
N VAL A 5 32.22 11.14 -37.65
CA VAL A 5 31.96 9.97 -38.49
C VAL A 5 30.45 9.75 -38.56
N ARG A 6 29.88 9.85 -39.76
CA ARG A 6 28.46 9.62 -40.02
C ARG A 6 28.28 8.22 -40.61
N SER A 7 27.57 7.35 -39.90
CA SER A 7 27.15 6.04 -40.38
C SER A 7 25.62 5.98 -40.52
N ARG A 8 25.08 4.80 -40.86
CA ARG A 8 23.63 4.53 -40.84
C ARG A 8 23.03 4.68 -39.44
N ASP A 9 23.84 4.44 -38.40
CA ASP A 9 23.40 4.42 -37.01
C ASP A 9 23.43 5.80 -36.34
N GLY A 10 24.12 6.78 -36.91
CA GLY A 10 24.20 8.11 -36.32
C GLY A 10 25.46 8.89 -36.68
N LEU A 11 25.65 10.00 -35.96
CA LEU A 11 26.86 10.83 -36.05
C LEU A 11 27.67 10.65 -34.77
N GLU A 12 28.85 10.06 -34.88
CA GLU A 12 29.76 9.82 -33.76
C GLU A 12 31.02 10.67 -33.91
N ARG A 13 31.70 10.96 -32.80
CA ARG A 13 32.92 11.78 -32.79
C ARG A 13 34.12 10.91 -32.49
N VAL A 14 35.08 10.89 -33.42
CA VAL A 14 36.38 10.24 -33.23
C VAL A 14 37.39 11.29 -32.79
N THR A 15 38.00 11.07 -31.62
CA THR A 15 39.01 11.99 -31.06
C THR A 15 40.41 11.45 -31.32
N PHE A 16 41.22 12.25 -32.01
CA PHE A 16 42.64 12.00 -32.28
C PHE A 16 43.50 12.66 -31.20
N PRO A 17 44.33 11.88 -30.46
CA PRO A 17 45.21 12.40 -29.42
C PRO A 17 46.43 13.16 -29.99
N VAL A 18 46.90 12.84 -31.20
CA VAL A 18 48.04 13.48 -31.87
C VAL A 18 47.63 13.95 -33.26
N THR A 19 48.00 15.17 -33.64
CA THR A 19 47.44 15.87 -34.81
C THR A 19 48.38 16.07 -35.99
N GLU A 20 49.70 15.99 -35.80
CA GLU A 20 50.67 16.47 -36.80
C GLU A 20 50.97 15.46 -37.92
N SER A 21 50.54 14.20 -37.78
CA SER A 21 50.81 13.13 -38.76
C SER A 21 49.68 12.10 -38.86
N ALA A 22 48.42 12.50 -38.66
CA ALA A 22 47.31 11.55 -38.66
C ALA A 22 47.03 11.01 -40.07
N THR A 23 47.05 9.68 -40.22
CA THR A 23 46.82 8.96 -41.47
C THR A 23 45.41 8.37 -41.56
N VAL A 24 45.03 7.91 -42.76
CA VAL A 24 43.80 7.13 -42.95
C VAL A 24 43.82 5.82 -42.14
N ALA A 25 44.98 5.17 -41.99
CA ALA A 25 45.12 3.99 -41.13
C ALA A 25 44.79 4.30 -39.66
N ASP A 26 45.27 5.45 -39.16
CA ASP A 26 44.98 5.91 -37.80
C ASP A 26 43.48 6.17 -37.61
N LEU A 27 42.82 6.79 -38.60
CA LEU A 27 41.37 7.00 -38.58
C LEU A 27 40.62 5.66 -38.51
N LYS A 28 40.99 4.66 -39.33
CA LYS A 28 40.34 3.35 -39.31
C LYS A 28 40.53 2.61 -37.98
N SER A 29 41.73 2.70 -37.40
CA SER A 29 42.05 2.12 -36.08
C SER A 29 41.27 2.80 -34.94
N LEU A 30 41.13 4.13 -35.01
CA LEU A 30 40.35 4.88 -34.03
C LEU A 30 38.84 4.61 -34.15
N ILE A 31 38.32 4.40 -35.36
CA ILE A 31 36.93 3.94 -35.56
C ILE A 31 36.76 2.53 -34.96
N GLN A 32 37.73 1.62 -35.13
CA GLN A 32 37.63 0.30 -34.53
C GLN A 32 37.62 0.37 -32.99
N SER A 33 38.47 1.19 -32.38
CA SER A 33 38.58 1.30 -30.92
C SER A 33 37.48 2.11 -30.25
N GLN A 34 37.03 3.24 -30.84
CA GLN A 34 36.03 4.14 -30.23
C GLN A 34 34.60 3.82 -30.67
N ILE A 35 34.43 3.32 -31.90
CA ILE A 35 33.14 3.17 -32.59
C ILE A 35 32.78 1.68 -32.81
N GLY A 36 33.76 0.76 -32.64
CA GLY A 36 33.52 -0.69 -32.59
C GLY A 36 33.36 -1.37 -33.95
N VAL A 37 33.66 -0.70 -35.06
CA VAL A 37 33.56 -1.27 -36.41
C VAL A 37 34.93 -1.85 -36.82
N PRO A 38 35.05 -3.15 -37.16
CA PRO A 38 36.33 -3.74 -37.57
C PRO A 38 36.93 -3.07 -38.80
N THR A 39 38.23 -2.79 -38.79
CA THR A 39 38.96 -2.15 -39.91
C THR A 39 38.74 -2.82 -41.27
N THR A 40 38.52 -4.15 -41.29
CA THR A 40 38.23 -4.94 -42.50
C THR A 40 36.85 -4.71 -43.09
N ALA A 41 35.89 -4.24 -42.28
CA ALA A 41 34.52 -3.96 -42.69
C ALA A 41 34.27 -2.47 -42.99
N GLN A 42 35.26 -1.60 -42.76
CA GLN A 42 35.11 -0.16 -42.92
C GLN A 42 35.35 0.29 -44.37
N THR A 43 34.30 0.82 -45.00
CA THR A 43 34.40 1.65 -46.21
C THR A 43 34.22 3.11 -45.82
N LEU A 44 35.20 3.96 -46.13
CA LEU A 44 35.22 5.36 -45.71
C LEU A 44 35.20 6.27 -46.94
N SER A 45 34.37 7.31 -46.89
CA SER A 45 34.32 8.31 -47.95
C SER A 45 34.03 9.71 -47.42
N ARG A 46 34.48 10.75 -48.13
CA ARG A 46 33.99 12.12 -47.94
C ARG A 46 32.65 12.38 -48.63
N ASP A 47 32.24 11.54 -49.57
CA ASP A 47 30.95 11.65 -50.25
C ASP A 47 29.82 11.07 -49.38
N ARG A 48 28.76 11.86 -49.21
CA ARG A 48 27.53 11.46 -48.53
C ARG A 48 26.84 10.29 -49.23
N ASN A 49 27.00 10.16 -50.55
CA ASN A 49 26.36 9.11 -51.34
C ASN A 49 26.83 7.70 -50.93
N LEU A 50 27.95 7.57 -50.22
CA LEU A 50 28.41 6.30 -49.65
C LEU A 50 27.34 5.63 -48.75
N LEU A 51 26.54 6.41 -48.02
CA LEU A 51 25.48 5.87 -47.16
C LEU A 51 24.25 5.38 -47.95
N LEU A 52 24.12 5.81 -49.21
CA LEU A 52 23.02 5.45 -50.12
C LEU A 52 23.36 4.26 -51.02
N ALA A 53 24.63 3.83 -51.05
CA ALA A 53 25.07 2.67 -51.81
C ALA A 53 24.30 1.41 -51.37
N LYS A 54 23.79 0.65 -52.35
CA LYS A 54 22.97 -0.55 -52.12
C LYS A 54 23.78 -1.84 -52.24
N SER A 55 24.97 -1.78 -52.83
CA SER A 55 25.89 -2.91 -52.93
C SER A 55 27.32 -2.54 -52.49
N PRO A 56 28.13 -3.53 -52.06
CA PRO A 56 29.55 -3.33 -51.76
C PRO A 56 30.37 -2.79 -52.95
N SER A 57 29.98 -3.14 -54.18
CA SER A 57 30.63 -2.64 -55.40
C SER A 57 30.40 -1.16 -55.65
N GLU A 58 29.18 -0.65 -55.39
CA GLU A 58 28.87 0.78 -55.45
C GLU A 58 29.61 1.56 -54.35
N ALA A 59 29.68 1.00 -53.13
CA ALA A 59 30.39 1.61 -52.02
C ALA A 59 31.91 1.70 -52.27
N ALA A 60 32.51 0.69 -52.91
CA ALA A 60 33.93 0.67 -53.25
C ALA A 60 34.32 1.75 -54.26
N VAL A 61 33.45 2.08 -55.23
CA VAL A 61 33.68 3.15 -56.22
C VAL A 61 33.65 4.54 -55.56
N LEU A 62 32.84 4.70 -54.51
CA LEU A 62 32.70 5.96 -53.77
C LEU A 62 33.74 6.14 -52.66
N SER A 63 34.56 5.11 -52.37
CA SER A 63 35.58 5.15 -51.32
C SER A 63 36.80 5.95 -51.79
N ASP A 64 36.97 7.17 -51.26
CA ASP A 64 38.12 8.04 -51.53
C ASP A 64 39.21 7.94 -50.44
N LEU A 65 38.96 7.17 -49.37
CA LEU A 65 39.88 6.97 -48.23
C LEU A 65 40.43 5.52 -48.21
N ASN A 66 41.00 5.09 -49.34
CA ASN A 66 41.54 3.74 -49.51
C ASN A 66 43.02 3.60 -49.16
N ASP A 67 43.83 4.65 -49.39
CA ASP A 67 45.27 4.61 -49.13
C ASP A 67 45.55 4.76 -47.62
N PRO A 68 46.07 3.73 -46.93
CA PRO A 68 46.33 3.78 -45.49
C PRO A 68 47.42 4.77 -45.11
N SER A 69 48.35 5.08 -46.02
CA SER A 69 49.51 5.95 -45.76
C SER A 69 49.23 7.43 -46.02
N ALA A 70 48.08 7.75 -46.63
CA ALA A 70 47.71 9.11 -46.96
C ALA A 70 47.39 9.91 -45.68
N LEU A 71 47.93 11.13 -45.62
CA LEU A 71 47.68 12.07 -44.53
C LEU A 71 46.27 12.65 -44.64
N LEU A 72 45.57 12.72 -43.51
CA LEU A 72 44.21 13.28 -43.44
C LEU A 72 44.16 14.75 -43.90
N SER A 73 45.22 15.51 -43.64
CA SER A 73 45.36 16.91 -44.07
C SER A 73 45.40 17.06 -45.59
N THR A 74 46.13 16.18 -46.29
CA THR A 74 46.22 16.17 -47.76
C THR A 74 44.89 15.76 -48.41
N LEU A 75 44.09 14.98 -47.69
CA LEU A 75 42.74 14.57 -48.10
C LEU A 75 41.67 15.57 -47.69
N GLY A 76 42.03 16.76 -47.20
CA GLY A 76 41.10 17.82 -46.83
C GLY A 76 40.27 17.52 -45.58
N ILE A 77 40.71 16.59 -44.74
CA ILE A 77 40.08 16.24 -43.46
C ILE A 77 40.80 17.01 -42.36
N SER A 78 40.12 17.99 -41.80
CA SER A 78 40.58 18.83 -40.69
C SER A 78 39.64 18.71 -39.48
N HIS A 79 39.96 19.40 -38.37
CA HIS A 79 39.11 19.41 -37.18
C HIS A 79 37.66 19.80 -37.52
N GLY A 80 36.70 18.94 -37.15
CA GLY A 80 35.27 19.13 -37.40
C GLY A 80 34.78 18.59 -38.74
N SER A 81 35.67 18.08 -39.60
CA SER A 81 35.29 17.47 -40.88
C SER A 81 34.41 16.24 -40.67
N VAL A 82 33.49 16.03 -41.63
CA VAL A 82 32.58 14.90 -41.64
C VAL A 82 33.10 13.84 -42.61
N VAL A 83 33.19 12.61 -42.14
CA VAL A 83 33.54 11.43 -42.95
C VAL A 83 32.38 10.45 -42.86
N PHE A 84 32.00 9.87 -43.98
CA PHE A 84 30.93 8.88 -44.08
C PHE A 84 31.53 7.47 -43.96
N LEU A 85 30.91 6.63 -43.14
CA LEU A 85 31.33 5.25 -42.88
C LEU A 85 30.19 4.30 -43.28
N SER A 86 30.50 3.38 -44.18
CA SER A 86 29.66 2.24 -44.54
C SER A 86 30.34 0.94 -44.11
N TYR A 87 29.57 0.03 -43.52
CA TYR A 87 29.99 -1.33 -43.14
C TYR A 87 28.77 -2.24 -43.16
N GLU A 88 29.01 -3.54 -43.27
CA GLU A 88 27.97 -4.57 -43.17
C GLU A 88 27.96 -5.17 -41.76
N GLY A 89 26.77 -5.31 -41.18
CA GLY A 89 26.55 -5.90 -39.85
C GLY A 89 25.73 -5.02 -38.90
N GLU A 90 25.17 -5.65 -37.86
CA GLU A 90 24.54 -4.96 -36.74
C GLU A 90 25.57 -4.74 -35.63
N ARG A 91 25.56 -3.55 -35.01
CA ARG A 91 26.41 -3.25 -33.85
C ARG A 91 25.58 -2.67 -32.70
N SER A 92 26.08 -2.87 -31.49
CA SER A 92 25.53 -2.20 -30.31
C SER A 92 26.06 -0.77 -30.23
N VAL A 93 25.21 0.20 -30.54
CA VAL A 93 25.55 1.64 -30.43
C VAL A 93 25.42 2.03 -28.96
N ARG A 94 26.51 2.56 -28.37
CA ARG A 94 26.44 3.13 -27.02
C ARG A 94 25.51 4.34 -27.04
N GLY A 95 24.36 4.22 -26.38
CA GLY A 95 23.43 5.33 -26.17
C GLY A 95 24.12 6.51 -25.45
N PRO A 96 23.56 7.73 -25.56
CA PRO A 96 24.16 8.92 -24.97
C PRO A 96 24.37 8.75 -23.46
N VAL A 97 25.62 8.86 -23.02
CA VAL A 97 25.99 8.87 -21.60
C VAL A 97 25.39 10.15 -21.00
N GLY A 98 24.41 10.00 -20.11
CA GLY A 98 23.77 11.12 -19.42
C GLY A 98 22.41 11.56 -19.95
N ALA A 99 21.75 10.79 -20.83
CA ALA A 99 20.31 10.96 -21.01
C ALA A 99 19.60 10.35 -19.79
N ALA A 100 19.25 11.22 -18.84
CA ALA A 100 17.99 11.04 -18.13
C ALA A 100 16.94 10.60 -19.16
N THR A 101 16.14 9.60 -18.83
CA THR A 101 15.01 9.17 -19.62
C THR A 101 14.17 10.41 -19.93
N ILE A 102 14.38 11.01 -21.11
CA ILE A 102 13.55 12.11 -21.59
C ILE A 102 12.24 11.41 -21.90
N THR A 103 11.33 11.37 -20.94
CA THR A 103 9.92 11.16 -21.18
C THR A 103 9.50 12.32 -22.08
N PRO A 104 9.19 12.08 -23.36
CA PRO A 104 8.70 13.15 -24.20
C PRO A 104 7.32 13.50 -23.65
N ALA A 105 7.21 14.68 -23.02
CA ALA A 105 5.96 15.40 -22.97
C ALA A 105 5.58 15.72 -24.43
N GLY A 106 4.89 14.79 -25.09
CA GLY A 106 4.68 14.88 -26.53
C GLY A 106 3.85 13.73 -27.08
N SER A 107 2.55 13.97 -27.16
CA SER A 107 1.49 13.09 -27.64
C SER A 107 1.52 12.84 -29.15
N PHE A 108 2.63 12.36 -29.71
CA PHE A 108 2.67 11.94 -31.12
C PHE A 108 3.44 10.63 -31.29
N GLY A 109 2.70 9.54 -31.54
CA GLY A 109 3.23 8.30 -32.12
C GLY A 109 3.26 7.06 -31.22
N ARG A 110 3.02 7.15 -29.92
CA ARG A 110 2.80 5.94 -29.10
C ARG A 110 1.41 5.40 -29.41
N LYS A 111 1.31 4.14 -29.86
CA LYS A 111 0.01 3.44 -29.96
C LYS A 111 -0.58 3.43 -28.55
N MET A 112 -1.58 4.27 -28.33
CA MET A 112 -2.24 4.44 -27.05
C MET A 112 -2.93 3.12 -26.69
N THR A 113 -2.53 2.51 -25.59
CA THR A 113 -3.21 1.31 -25.11
C THR A 113 -4.49 1.70 -24.38
N VAL A 114 -5.45 0.78 -24.27
CA VAL A 114 -6.68 1.00 -23.48
C VAL A 114 -6.30 1.36 -22.03
N ASP A 115 -5.26 0.74 -21.50
CA ASP A 115 -4.70 1.03 -20.19
C ASP A 115 -4.17 2.47 -20.07
N ASP A 116 -3.51 3.01 -21.11
CA ASP A 116 -3.04 4.41 -21.13
C ASP A 116 -4.20 5.41 -21.18
N LEU A 117 -5.31 5.04 -21.84
CA LEU A 117 -6.54 5.83 -21.86
C LEU A 117 -7.23 5.84 -20.50
N ILE A 118 -7.30 4.70 -19.82
CA ILE A 118 -7.87 4.57 -18.47
C ILE A 118 -7.00 5.33 -17.45
N ALA A 119 -5.67 5.23 -17.53
CA ALA A 119 -4.71 6.00 -16.71
C ALA A 119 -4.95 7.50 -16.78
N ARG A 120 -5.10 8.06 -17.99
CA ARG A 120 -5.39 9.48 -18.19
C ARG A 120 -6.77 9.93 -17.72
N GLN A 121 -7.70 9.00 -17.55
CA GLN A 121 -9.02 9.27 -16.98
C GLN A 121 -9.04 9.11 -15.45
N MET A 122 -8.03 8.48 -14.86
CA MET A 122 -8.02 8.23 -13.41
C MET A 122 -7.52 9.44 -12.63
N ARG A 123 -8.49 10.28 -12.28
CA ARG A 123 -8.30 11.44 -11.43
C ARG A 123 -8.48 11.07 -9.96
N VAL A 124 -7.47 11.37 -9.17
CA VAL A 124 -7.55 11.32 -7.71
C VAL A 124 -7.89 12.72 -7.21
N CYS A 125 -9.01 12.83 -6.50
CA CYS A 125 -9.51 14.06 -5.91
C CYS A 125 -9.96 13.73 -4.49
N ARG A 126 -9.84 14.71 -3.58
CA ARG A 126 -10.29 14.53 -2.21
C ARG A 126 -11.80 14.36 -2.20
N GLN A 127 -12.28 13.31 -1.55
CA GLN A 127 -13.69 13.12 -1.27
C GLN A 127 -14.05 13.94 -0.02
N GLU A 128 -15.04 14.82 -0.14
CA GLU A 128 -15.40 15.76 0.94
C GLU A 128 -16.27 15.12 2.01
N ASN A 129 -17.22 14.28 1.59
CA ASN A 129 -18.22 13.70 2.49
C ASN A 129 -18.02 12.18 2.64
N PRO A 130 -18.02 11.66 3.87
CA PRO A 130 -18.15 10.22 4.11
C PRO A 130 -19.55 9.73 3.72
N HIS A 131 -19.68 8.42 3.53
CA HIS A 131 -20.94 7.72 3.39
C HIS A 131 -21.66 7.52 4.73
N CYS A 132 -20.94 7.48 5.85
CA CYS A 132 -21.53 7.48 7.19
C CYS A 132 -21.60 8.90 7.78
N GLU A 133 -22.66 9.20 8.55
CA GLU A 133 -22.83 10.52 9.18
C GLU A 133 -21.86 10.70 10.36
N SER A 134 -21.71 9.66 11.18
CA SER A 134 -20.82 9.60 12.32
C SER A 134 -20.53 8.17 12.74
N ALA A 135 -19.44 7.99 13.48
CA ALA A 135 -19.08 6.76 14.17
C ALA A 135 -19.27 6.97 15.68
N SER A 136 -20.20 6.24 16.27
CA SER A 136 -20.46 6.22 17.70
C SER A 136 -19.80 5.00 18.34
N PHE A 137 -18.96 5.20 19.35
CA PHE A 137 -18.27 4.11 20.04
C PHE A 137 -18.87 3.87 21.42
N ASP A 138 -19.07 2.61 21.79
CA ASP A 138 -19.38 2.24 23.16
C ASP A 138 -18.22 2.66 24.08
N ARG A 139 -18.57 3.37 25.17
CA ARG A 139 -17.60 3.93 26.11
C ARG A 139 -16.74 2.86 26.77
N ASP A 140 -17.35 1.76 27.20
CA ASP A 140 -16.65 0.73 27.97
C ASP A 140 -15.74 -0.10 27.05
N ALA A 141 -16.20 -0.44 25.85
CA ALA A 141 -15.41 -1.14 24.85
C ALA A 141 -14.21 -0.30 24.37
N ALA A 142 -14.45 0.98 24.05
CA ALA A 142 -13.38 1.89 23.64
C ALA A 142 -12.36 2.10 24.76
N HIS A 143 -12.83 2.30 26.00
CA HIS A 143 -11.96 2.44 27.17
C HIS A 143 -11.15 1.17 27.44
N ALA A 144 -11.74 -0.03 27.31
CA ALA A 144 -11.02 -1.30 27.50
C ALA A 144 -9.91 -1.53 26.46
N PHE A 145 -10.08 -1.03 25.24
CA PHE A 145 -9.05 -1.06 24.19
C PHE A 145 -7.94 -0.03 24.49
N GLN A 146 -8.31 1.21 24.82
CA GLN A 146 -7.39 2.28 25.20
C GLN A 146 -6.50 1.91 26.37
N LEU A 147 -7.10 1.42 27.45
CA LEU A 147 -6.40 1.07 28.69
C LEU A 147 -5.31 0.03 28.43
N TYR A 148 -5.62 -0.99 27.63
CA TYR A 148 -4.65 -2.03 27.31
C TYR A 148 -3.46 -1.51 26.50
N VAL A 149 -3.73 -0.69 25.48
CA VAL A 149 -2.68 -0.13 24.63
C VAL A 149 -1.81 0.84 25.42
N ASN A 150 -2.41 1.66 26.29
CA ASN A 150 -1.70 2.63 27.09
C ASN A 150 -0.89 1.97 28.22
N GLU A 151 -1.53 1.15 29.06
CA GLU A 151 -0.89 0.59 30.26
C GLU A 151 0.01 -0.61 29.96
N THR A 152 -0.38 -1.49 29.03
CA THR A 152 0.36 -2.73 28.77
C THR A 152 1.35 -2.58 27.64
N LEU A 153 0.96 -1.90 26.56
CA LEU A 153 1.80 -1.77 25.37
C LEU A 153 2.58 -0.45 25.34
N ALA A 154 2.17 0.56 26.12
CA ALA A 154 2.71 1.92 26.08
C ALA A 154 2.83 2.48 24.65
N PHE A 155 1.91 2.07 23.76
CA PHE A 155 1.97 2.34 22.32
C PHE A 155 3.32 1.98 21.66
N ALA A 156 4.11 1.06 22.20
CA ALA A 156 5.39 0.65 21.61
C ALA A 156 5.21 -0.26 20.37
N ILE A 157 4.09 -0.96 20.31
CA ILE A 157 3.69 -1.78 19.16
C ILE A 157 2.26 -1.47 18.74
N LYS A 158 1.95 -1.67 17.47
CA LYS A 158 0.60 -1.56 16.95
C LYS A 158 -0.30 -2.68 17.45
N ARG A 159 -1.57 -2.36 17.61
CA ARG A 159 -2.65 -3.29 17.98
C ARG A 159 -3.89 -2.92 17.17
N GLY A 160 -4.72 -3.88 16.81
CA GLY A 160 -5.98 -3.60 16.14
C GLY A 160 -7.07 -4.62 16.42
N GLY A 161 -8.29 -4.29 16.03
CA GLY A 161 -9.48 -5.08 16.28
C GLY A 161 -10.58 -4.78 15.29
N PHE A 162 -11.44 -5.77 15.04
CA PHE A 162 -12.65 -5.61 14.26
C PHE A 162 -13.74 -5.02 15.12
N MET A 163 -14.38 -3.97 14.61
CA MET A 163 -15.47 -3.27 15.27
C MET A 163 -16.79 -3.90 14.84
N TYR A 164 -17.61 -4.27 15.82
CA TYR A 164 -18.93 -4.85 15.60
C TYR A 164 -20.00 -3.97 16.24
N GLY A 165 -21.14 -3.90 15.56
CA GLY A 165 -22.30 -3.18 16.03
C GLY A 165 -23.33 -3.03 14.92
N ARG A 166 -23.95 -1.85 14.81
CA ARG A 166 -25.12 -1.62 13.96
C ARG A 166 -24.97 -0.36 13.12
N ILE A 167 -25.71 -0.32 12.02
CA ILE A 167 -25.86 0.89 11.22
C ILE A 167 -27.26 1.41 11.53
N GLY A 168 -27.32 2.50 12.28
CA GLY A 168 -28.55 3.15 12.71
C GLY A 168 -29.20 3.96 11.59
N GLU A 169 -30.27 4.66 11.96
CA GLU A 169 -30.92 5.63 11.08
C GLU A 169 -29.91 6.73 10.68
N ASN A 170 -30.03 7.26 9.46
CA ASN A 170 -29.10 8.25 8.87
C ASN A 170 -27.64 7.78 8.66
N SER A 171 -27.38 6.47 8.55
CA SER A 171 -26.02 5.95 8.32
C SER A 171 -25.05 6.29 9.45
N ILE A 172 -25.55 6.38 10.69
CA ILE A 172 -24.73 6.43 11.90
C ILE A 172 -24.24 5.01 12.19
N VAL A 173 -22.93 4.86 12.36
CA VAL A 173 -22.32 3.57 12.69
C VAL A 173 -22.14 3.49 14.19
N GLU A 174 -22.86 2.58 14.83
CA GLU A 174 -22.75 2.30 16.26
C GLU A 174 -21.84 1.09 16.46
N VAL A 175 -20.73 1.27 17.16
CA VAL A 175 -19.79 0.21 17.54
C VAL A 175 -20.06 -0.20 18.97
N ASP A 176 -20.59 -1.40 19.17
CA ASP A 176 -20.99 -1.94 20.48
C ASP A 176 -19.85 -2.76 21.13
N PHE A 177 -18.96 -3.39 20.35
CA PHE A 177 -17.79 -4.10 20.88
C PHE A 177 -16.64 -4.20 19.86
N ILE A 178 -15.44 -4.55 20.35
CA ILE A 178 -14.23 -4.71 19.55
C ILE A 178 -13.70 -6.13 19.74
N TYR A 179 -13.63 -6.91 18.67
CA TYR A 179 -12.97 -8.22 18.64
C TYR A 179 -11.51 -8.05 18.24
N GLU A 180 -10.58 -8.52 19.07
CA GLU A 180 -9.15 -8.47 18.77
C GLU A 180 -8.69 -9.83 18.21
N PRO A 181 -8.46 -9.96 16.89
CA PRO A 181 -8.01 -11.23 16.32
C PRO A 181 -6.58 -11.56 16.81
N PRO A 182 -6.15 -12.83 16.70
CA PRO A 182 -4.74 -13.17 16.89
C PRO A 182 -3.88 -12.30 15.95
N GLN A 183 -2.84 -11.68 16.48
CA GLN A 183 -2.11 -10.64 15.75
C GLN A 183 -0.68 -10.47 16.24
N THR A 184 0.19 -9.97 15.37
CA THR A 184 1.56 -9.56 15.70
C THR A 184 1.76 -8.11 15.31
N GLY A 185 2.05 -7.27 16.29
CA GLY A 185 2.34 -5.86 16.11
C GLY A 185 3.84 -5.56 16.16
N THR A 186 4.28 -4.63 15.33
CA THR A 186 5.56 -3.93 15.44
C THR A 186 5.29 -2.42 15.56
N GLU A 187 6.34 -1.60 15.64
CA GLU A 187 6.19 -0.13 15.58
C GLU A 187 5.53 0.32 14.26
N ASP A 188 5.96 -0.29 13.14
CA ASP A 188 5.57 0.15 11.80
C ASP A 188 4.41 -0.64 11.17
N ALA A 189 4.16 -1.87 11.61
CA ALA A 189 3.21 -2.77 10.97
C ALA A 189 2.34 -3.54 11.96
N LEU A 190 1.11 -3.84 11.53
CA LEU A 190 0.19 -4.73 12.22
C LEU A 190 -0.14 -5.90 11.29
N VAL A 191 0.17 -7.12 11.72
CA VAL A 191 -0.14 -8.34 10.98
C VAL A 191 -1.25 -9.08 11.71
N LEU A 192 -2.39 -9.25 11.04
CA LEU A 192 -3.51 -10.03 11.55
C LEU A 192 -3.30 -11.51 11.21
N LEU A 193 -3.23 -12.35 12.22
CA LEU A 193 -3.13 -13.81 12.12
C LEU A 193 -4.54 -14.41 12.16
N ARG A 194 -5.29 -14.17 11.07
CA ARG A 194 -6.71 -14.55 10.93
C ARG A 194 -6.93 -16.03 11.27
N ASP A 195 -7.88 -16.29 12.16
CA ASP A 195 -8.32 -17.63 12.53
C ASP A 195 -9.77 -17.83 12.03
N PRO A 196 -9.98 -18.54 10.91
CA PRO A 196 -11.30 -18.72 10.33
C PRO A 196 -12.29 -19.43 11.25
N GLU A 197 -11.83 -20.28 12.17
CA GLU A 197 -12.73 -20.99 13.08
C GLU A 197 -13.16 -20.08 14.23
N GLU A 198 -12.25 -19.31 14.81
CA GLU A 198 -12.62 -18.29 15.82
C GLU A 198 -13.52 -17.21 15.21
N GLU A 199 -13.21 -16.73 14.01
CA GLU A 199 -14.01 -15.71 13.31
C GLU A 199 -15.43 -16.19 13.00
N LYS A 200 -15.63 -17.46 12.65
CA LYS A 200 -16.99 -18.02 12.50
C LYS A 200 -17.80 -17.92 13.79
N LEU A 201 -17.17 -18.15 14.94
CA LEU A 201 -17.83 -18.02 16.23
C LEU A 201 -18.18 -16.56 16.52
N VAL A 202 -17.26 -15.64 16.22
CA VAL A 202 -17.49 -14.19 16.37
C VAL A 202 -18.67 -13.73 15.50
N GLU A 203 -18.71 -14.15 14.24
CA GLU A 203 -19.81 -13.81 13.32
C GLU A 203 -21.15 -14.45 13.75
N ALA A 204 -21.13 -15.66 14.30
CA ALA A 204 -22.32 -16.31 14.86
C ALA A 204 -22.86 -15.56 16.09
N ILE A 205 -21.98 -15.12 16.99
CA ILE A 205 -22.34 -14.31 18.16
C ILE A 205 -22.90 -12.95 17.69
N ALA A 206 -22.20 -12.26 16.79
CA ALA A 206 -22.64 -10.98 16.25
C ALA A 206 -24.03 -11.08 15.60
N THR A 207 -24.25 -12.11 14.79
CA THR A 207 -25.55 -12.38 14.16
C THR A 207 -26.65 -12.60 15.19
N GLY A 208 -26.40 -13.41 16.23
CA GLY A 208 -27.36 -13.63 17.32
C GLY A 208 -27.63 -12.37 18.16
N LEU A 209 -26.64 -11.46 18.26
CA LEU A 209 -26.78 -10.16 18.88
C LEU A 209 -27.46 -9.10 17.99
N GLY A 210 -27.80 -9.43 16.75
CA GLY A 210 -28.34 -8.47 15.78
C GLY A 210 -27.31 -7.43 15.33
N MET A 211 -26.03 -7.77 15.40
CA MET A 211 -24.89 -6.92 15.06
C MET A 211 -24.14 -7.48 13.85
N ARG A 212 -23.28 -6.65 13.27
CA ARG A 212 -22.41 -7.02 12.15
C ARG A 212 -21.06 -6.36 12.29
N ARG A 213 -20.08 -6.86 11.54
CA ARG A 213 -18.80 -6.16 11.36
C ARG A 213 -19.03 -4.82 10.65
N VAL A 214 -18.66 -3.73 11.29
CA VAL A 214 -18.87 -2.35 10.81
C VAL A 214 -17.58 -1.57 10.57
N GLY A 215 -16.44 -2.08 11.05
CA GLY A 215 -15.19 -1.37 10.88
C GLY A 215 -13.97 -2.09 11.43
N PHE A 216 -12.86 -1.36 11.44
CA PHE A 216 -11.59 -1.79 12.01
C PHE A 216 -10.95 -0.64 12.79
N VAL A 217 -10.42 -0.94 13.98
CA VAL A 217 -9.64 -0.02 14.80
C VAL A 217 -8.20 -0.48 14.86
N PHE A 218 -7.25 0.44 14.80
CA PHE A 218 -5.86 0.15 15.10
C PHE A 218 -5.16 1.30 15.80
N THR A 219 -4.04 1.00 16.44
CA THR A 219 -3.24 1.98 17.17
C THR A 219 -2.04 2.41 16.35
N GLN A 220 -1.64 3.66 16.58
CA GLN A 220 -0.42 4.20 16.04
C GLN A 220 0.66 4.17 17.13
N ALA A 221 1.80 3.53 16.85
CA ALA A 221 2.88 3.46 17.83
C ALA A 221 3.50 4.84 18.13
N VAL A 222 3.92 5.05 19.38
CA VAL A 222 4.61 6.26 19.88
C VAL A 222 6.08 6.19 19.50
N GLY A 223 6.66 7.31 19.06
CA GLY A 223 8.04 7.39 18.56
C GLY A 223 8.22 8.16 17.26
N ARG A 224 7.17 8.85 16.76
CA ARG A 224 7.25 9.68 15.54
C ARG A 224 7.86 11.07 15.76
N GLU A 225 8.75 11.25 16.72
CA GLU A 225 9.57 12.48 16.75
C GLU A 225 10.49 12.48 15.51
N GLY A 226 10.29 13.45 14.61
CA GLY A 226 11.15 13.67 13.44
C GLY A 226 10.79 12.93 12.14
N LYS A 227 9.72 12.12 12.08
CA LYS A 227 9.28 11.43 10.84
C LYS A 227 8.16 12.15 10.05
N GLY A 228 7.80 13.36 10.48
CA GLY A 228 6.78 14.20 9.84
C GLY A 228 5.36 13.78 10.20
N GLU A 229 4.48 14.78 10.35
CA GLU A 229 3.07 14.60 10.67
C GLU A 229 2.34 13.94 9.49
N TYR A 230 1.78 12.76 9.70
CA TYR A 230 0.89 12.08 8.75
C TYR A 230 -0.12 11.24 9.49
N THR A 231 -1.33 11.19 8.94
CA THR A 231 -2.48 10.52 9.56
C THR A 231 -2.38 9.00 9.46
N MET A 232 -2.13 8.49 8.25
CA MET A 232 -1.92 7.07 7.98
C MET A 232 -0.73 6.90 7.01
N SER A 233 0.10 5.90 7.28
CA SER A 233 1.16 5.46 6.39
C SER A 233 0.59 4.69 5.21
N ARG A 234 1.39 4.55 4.15
CA ARG A 234 1.06 3.72 2.97
C ARG A 234 0.55 2.33 3.36
N ARG A 235 1.22 1.68 4.31
CA ARG A 235 0.85 0.32 4.76
C ARG A 235 -0.52 0.30 5.45
N GLU A 236 -0.80 1.31 6.27
CA GLU A 236 -2.08 1.48 6.95
C GLU A 236 -3.20 1.82 5.97
N VAL A 237 -2.97 2.68 4.98
CA VAL A 237 -3.95 2.99 3.92
C VAL A 237 -4.31 1.74 3.12
N ILE A 238 -3.31 0.97 2.71
CA ILE A 238 -3.52 -0.26 1.94
C ILE A 238 -4.30 -1.28 2.78
N GLN A 239 -3.91 -1.50 4.03
CA GLN A 239 -4.62 -2.41 4.94
C GLN A 239 -6.05 -1.94 5.20
N ALA A 240 -6.27 -0.63 5.41
CA ALA A 240 -7.60 -0.06 5.58
C ALA A 240 -8.47 -0.25 4.31
N ALA A 241 -7.89 -0.08 3.12
CA ALA A 241 -8.60 -0.29 1.85
C ALA A 241 -8.95 -1.77 1.62
N GLU A 242 -8.06 -2.68 2.00
CA GLU A 242 -8.30 -4.13 1.98
C GLU A 242 -9.47 -4.51 2.89
N LEU A 243 -9.40 -4.10 4.16
CA LEU A 243 -10.43 -4.43 5.16
C LEU A 243 -11.78 -3.78 4.85
N GLN A 244 -11.79 -2.54 4.37
CA GLN A 244 -13.02 -1.88 3.91
C GLN A 244 -13.64 -2.58 2.69
N THR A 245 -12.80 -3.07 1.77
CA THR A 245 -13.26 -3.86 0.62
C THR A 245 -13.86 -5.19 1.06
N GLU A 246 -13.23 -5.87 2.01
CA GLU A 246 -13.69 -7.13 2.60
C GLU A 246 -14.98 -6.95 3.41
N GLY A 247 -15.11 -5.85 4.15
CA GLY A 247 -16.29 -5.52 4.96
C GLY A 247 -17.57 -5.36 4.14
N GLY A 248 -17.45 -4.94 2.89
CA GLY A 248 -18.55 -4.96 1.92
C GLY A 248 -19.72 -4.01 2.23
N ILE A 249 -19.53 -3.04 3.13
CA ILE A 249 -20.51 -1.99 3.47
C ILE A 249 -19.99 -0.61 3.05
N LYS A 250 -20.91 0.32 2.75
CA LYS A 250 -20.55 1.69 2.36
C LYS A 250 -20.13 2.52 3.56
N GLU A 251 -20.74 2.24 4.71
CA GLU A 251 -20.58 2.94 5.97
C GLU A 251 -19.36 2.47 6.76
N TRP A 252 -18.50 1.62 6.19
CA TRP A 252 -17.32 1.07 6.89
C TRP A 252 -16.47 2.17 7.54
N VAL A 253 -16.12 1.99 8.82
CA VAL A 253 -15.29 2.95 9.56
C VAL A 253 -13.92 2.34 9.89
N THR A 254 -12.86 3.11 9.64
CA THR A 254 -11.52 2.83 10.11
C THR A 254 -11.17 3.82 11.21
N ALA A 255 -10.97 3.32 12.43
CA ALA A 255 -10.59 4.13 13.59
C ALA A 255 -9.08 4.02 13.87
N VAL A 256 -8.45 5.14 14.19
CA VAL A 256 -7.03 5.24 14.56
C VAL A 256 -6.94 5.76 15.98
N VAL A 257 -6.23 5.03 16.83
CA VAL A 257 -5.96 5.42 18.22
C VAL A 257 -4.53 5.90 18.34
N LYS A 258 -4.35 7.14 18.75
CA LYS A 258 -3.04 7.80 18.87
C LYS A 258 -2.81 8.27 20.30
N LEU A 259 -1.55 8.37 20.70
CA LEU A 259 -1.17 9.09 21.91
C LEU A 259 -0.75 10.50 21.50
N GLU A 260 -1.44 11.51 22.03
CA GLU A 260 -1.08 12.91 21.87
C GLU A 260 -0.47 13.42 23.18
N VAL A 261 0.69 14.03 23.09
CA VAL A 261 1.33 14.67 24.25
C VAL A 261 0.94 16.13 24.24
N ASN A 262 0.16 16.54 25.24
CA ASN A 262 -0.26 17.91 25.43
C ASN A 262 0.93 18.79 25.83
N GLU A 263 0.77 20.11 25.71
CA GLU A 263 1.79 21.11 26.06
C GLU A 263 2.25 21.01 27.52
N ASP A 264 1.40 20.51 28.41
CA ASP A 264 1.70 20.27 29.84
C ASP A 264 2.51 18.98 30.10
N GLY A 265 2.86 18.22 29.05
CA GLY A 265 3.56 16.94 29.15
C GLY A 265 2.66 15.76 29.56
N ALA A 266 1.36 16.00 29.72
CA ALA A 266 0.36 14.95 29.90
C ALA A 266 0.09 14.25 28.55
N ALA A 267 0.03 12.92 28.56
CA ALA A 267 -0.24 12.14 27.36
C ALA A 267 -1.70 11.67 27.37
N ASP A 268 -2.49 12.15 26.42
CA ASP A 268 -3.89 11.79 26.22
C ASP A 268 -4.03 10.85 25.03
N VAL A 269 -4.95 9.89 25.14
CA VAL A 269 -5.25 8.96 24.05
C VAL A 269 -6.37 9.55 23.19
N HIS A 270 -6.08 9.81 21.92
CA HIS A 270 -7.02 10.40 20.96
C HIS A 270 -7.56 9.36 19.97
N PHE A 271 -8.84 9.50 19.59
CA PHE A 271 -9.50 8.69 18.57
C PHE A 271 -9.75 9.54 17.34
N GLU A 272 -9.34 9.04 16.19
CA GLU A 272 -9.73 9.58 14.89
C GLU A 272 -10.46 8.52 14.10
N ALA A 273 -11.45 8.92 13.29
CA ALA A 273 -12.24 8.01 12.48
C ALA A 273 -12.25 8.48 11.03
N PHE A 274 -12.07 7.53 10.12
CA PHE A 274 -11.99 7.77 8.69
C PHE A 274 -12.76 6.73 7.90
N GLN A 275 -13.17 7.10 6.69
CA GLN A 275 -13.45 6.14 5.62
C GLN A 275 -12.40 6.28 4.53
N MET A 276 -12.02 5.17 3.91
CA MET A 276 -11.24 5.26 2.67
C MET A 276 -12.17 5.77 1.57
N SER A 277 -11.70 6.79 0.86
CA SER A 277 -12.41 7.35 -0.29
C SER A 277 -12.74 6.29 -1.34
N ASP A 278 -13.81 6.54 -2.11
CA ASP A 278 -14.24 5.64 -3.18
C ASP A 278 -13.14 5.42 -4.23
N ILE A 279 -12.32 6.46 -4.47
CA ILE A 279 -11.19 6.37 -5.38
C ILE A 279 -10.07 5.48 -4.82
N CYS A 280 -9.80 5.53 -3.51
CA CYS A 280 -8.84 4.63 -2.86
C CYS A 280 -9.28 3.17 -3.02
N ILE A 281 -10.54 2.87 -2.69
CA ILE A 281 -11.11 1.52 -2.83
C ILE A 281 -11.07 1.04 -4.28
N LYS A 282 -11.35 1.92 -5.24
CA LYS A 282 -11.26 1.60 -6.67
C LYS A 282 -9.83 1.29 -7.09
N LEU A 283 -8.86 2.14 -6.74
CA LEU A 283 -7.44 1.93 -7.05
C LEU A 283 -6.91 0.64 -6.43
N PHE A 284 -7.36 0.29 -5.23
CA PHE A 284 -7.02 -0.97 -4.57
C PHE A 284 -7.58 -2.16 -5.34
N LYS A 285 -8.88 -2.18 -5.65
CA LYS A 285 -9.54 -3.27 -6.41
C LYS A 285 -8.95 -3.46 -7.80
N ASP A 286 -8.58 -2.37 -8.46
CA ASP A 286 -7.98 -2.42 -9.80
C ASP A 286 -6.47 -2.75 -9.75
N GLY A 287 -5.88 -2.91 -8.56
CA GLY A 287 -4.48 -3.31 -8.36
C GLY A 287 -3.44 -2.23 -8.68
N TRP A 288 -3.80 -0.95 -8.53
CA TRP A 288 -2.93 0.18 -8.90
C TRP A 288 -1.88 0.50 -7.84
N PHE A 289 -2.10 0.15 -6.58
CA PHE A 289 -1.10 0.32 -5.53
C PHE A 289 0.12 -0.56 -5.79
N ASP A 290 1.31 0.01 -5.60
CA ASP A 290 2.55 -0.72 -5.48
C ASP A 290 2.69 -1.27 -4.05
N MET A 291 2.45 -2.57 -3.92
CA MET A 291 2.48 -3.31 -2.66
C MET A 291 3.89 -3.80 -2.32
N GLU A 292 4.83 -3.78 -3.28
CA GLU A 292 6.18 -4.32 -3.14
C GLU A 292 7.19 -3.25 -2.71
N ALA A 293 6.84 -1.97 -2.85
CA ALA A 293 7.68 -0.87 -2.42
C ALA A 293 7.75 -0.77 -0.88
N ILE A 294 8.83 -1.29 -0.32
CA ILE A 294 9.12 -1.29 1.12
C ILE A 294 9.78 0.03 1.56
N ASP A 295 10.53 0.68 0.67
CA ASP A 295 11.25 1.93 0.92
C ASP A 295 10.49 3.16 0.39
N GLY A 296 10.77 4.32 0.99
CA GLY A 296 10.25 5.62 0.57
C GLY A 296 9.50 6.36 1.68
N ASP A 297 8.92 7.50 1.34
CA ASP A 297 8.17 8.32 2.27
C ASP A 297 6.87 7.60 2.71
N PRO A 298 6.64 7.32 4.01
CA PRO A 298 5.43 6.67 4.48
C PRO A 298 4.17 7.49 4.23
N LYS A 299 4.28 8.80 4.03
CA LYS A 299 3.16 9.73 3.80
C LYS A 299 2.52 9.60 2.42
N VAL A 300 3.22 8.97 1.48
CA VAL A 300 2.75 8.80 0.11
C VAL A 300 2.55 7.33 -0.23
N SER A 301 1.54 7.04 -1.02
CA SER A 301 1.31 5.75 -1.64
C SER A 301 1.82 5.76 -3.08
N LEU A 302 2.55 4.71 -3.45
CA LEU A 302 3.10 4.55 -4.78
C LEU A 302 2.11 3.82 -5.69
N MET A 303 1.92 4.34 -6.90
CA MET A 303 1.05 3.80 -7.94
C MET A 303 1.89 3.14 -9.03
N LYS A 304 1.45 1.98 -9.51
CA LYS A 304 2.04 1.24 -10.65
C LYS A 304 1.83 1.96 -11.99
N LYS A 305 0.78 2.78 -12.08
CA LYS A 305 0.37 3.55 -13.26
C LYS A 305 0.29 5.03 -12.89
N ASP A 306 0.43 5.90 -13.88
CA ASP A 306 0.26 7.34 -13.68
C ASP A 306 -1.20 7.65 -13.35
N VAL A 307 -1.42 8.43 -12.28
CA VAL A 307 -2.73 8.98 -11.89
C VAL A 307 -2.70 10.50 -12.00
N VAL A 308 -3.86 11.09 -12.28
CA VAL A 308 -3.97 12.55 -12.45
C VAL A 308 -4.38 13.18 -11.12
N ILE A 309 -3.56 14.07 -10.57
CA ILE A 309 -3.93 14.95 -9.45
C ILE A 309 -3.95 16.40 -9.94
N GLY A 310 -5.14 16.99 -9.96
CA GLY A 310 -5.38 18.30 -10.56
C GLY A 310 -5.08 18.28 -12.06
N VAL A 311 -3.89 18.74 -12.44
CA VAL A 311 -3.41 18.80 -13.84
C VAL A 311 -2.10 18.04 -14.06
N LYS A 312 -1.58 17.37 -13.03
CA LYS A 312 -0.29 16.67 -13.08
C LYS A 312 -0.51 15.16 -13.08
N ASP A 313 0.25 14.47 -13.92
CA ASP A 313 0.40 13.02 -13.87
C ASP A 313 1.46 12.70 -12.81
N VAL A 314 1.08 11.91 -11.80
CA VAL A 314 1.94 11.52 -10.68
C VAL A 314 1.85 10.02 -10.41
N ARG A 315 2.89 9.47 -9.80
CA ARG A 315 2.89 8.10 -9.27
C ARG A 315 2.92 8.04 -7.75
N GLU A 316 3.28 9.15 -7.10
CA GLU A 316 3.27 9.27 -5.66
C GLU A 316 2.05 10.10 -5.27
N VAL A 317 1.15 9.51 -4.50
CA VAL A 317 -0.09 10.15 -4.06
C VAL A 317 -0.01 10.33 -2.56
N ASP A 318 -0.21 11.56 -2.09
CA ASP A 318 -0.31 11.83 -0.65
C ASP A 318 -1.50 11.05 -0.06
N ASN A 319 -1.25 10.33 1.03
CA ASN A 319 -2.24 9.47 1.66
C ASN A 319 -3.48 10.23 2.13
N ASP A 320 -3.37 11.52 2.47
CA ASP A 320 -4.50 12.33 2.91
C ASP A 320 -5.57 12.52 1.83
N PHE A 321 -5.25 12.33 0.53
CA PHE A 321 -6.27 12.28 -0.53
C PHE A 321 -7.22 11.09 -0.40
N PHE A 322 -6.78 10.03 0.27
CA PHE A 322 -7.56 8.82 0.44
C PHE A 322 -8.40 8.81 1.72
N LEU A 323 -8.15 9.73 2.65
CA LEU A 323 -8.79 9.77 3.96
C LEU A 323 -9.98 10.72 3.95
N VAL A 324 -11.15 10.19 4.32
CA VAL A 324 -12.37 10.98 4.50
C VAL A 324 -12.71 10.99 6.00
N PRO A 325 -12.54 12.13 6.69
CA PRO A 325 -12.80 12.21 8.13
C PRO A 325 -14.27 11.92 8.47
N VAL A 326 -14.49 11.19 9.57
CA VAL A 326 -15.81 10.83 10.10
C VAL A 326 -15.96 11.46 11.49
N LYS A 327 -17.14 12.04 11.75
CA LYS A 327 -17.45 12.60 13.07
C LYS A 327 -17.54 11.48 14.11
N ILE A 328 -16.96 11.70 15.28
CA ILE A 328 -17.00 10.75 16.38
C ILE A 328 -18.04 11.18 17.42
N SER A 329 -18.78 10.21 17.94
CA SER A 329 -19.62 10.34 19.12
C SER A 329 -19.44 9.13 20.02
N ASP A 330 -20.07 9.13 21.19
CA ASP A 330 -20.09 7.99 22.09
C ASP A 330 -21.53 7.57 22.45
N HIS A 331 -21.66 6.33 22.92
CA HIS A 331 -22.89 5.83 23.51
C HIS A 331 -22.59 4.79 24.58
N GLN A 332 -23.65 4.31 25.25
CA GLN A 332 -23.57 3.15 26.13
C GLN A 332 -24.36 2.01 25.48
N GLY A 333 -23.65 0.97 25.09
CA GLY A 333 -24.17 -0.24 24.47
C GLY A 333 -24.87 -1.17 25.45
N PRO A 334 -25.53 -2.22 24.94
CA PRO A 334 -26.27 -3.20 25.74
C PRO A 334 -25.38 -4.26 26.39
N LEU A 335 -24.14 -4.38 25.94
CA LEU A 335 -23.16 -5.34 26.44
C LEU A 335 -22.28 -4.70 27.51
N SER A 336 -21.81 -5.52 28.44
CA SER A 336 -20.72 -5.16 29.34
C SER A 336 -19.37 -5.50 28.70
N SER A 337 -18.34 -4.76 29.09
CA SER A 337 -16.95 -4.98 28.66
C SER A 337 -16.04 -5.21 29.88
N THR A 338 -16.46 -6.10 30.78
CA THR A 338 -15.78 -6.33 32.07
C THR A 338 -15.10 -7.68 32.17
N PHE A 339 -15.26 -8.53 31.16
CA PHE A 339 -14.59 -9.80 31.03
C PHE A 339 -13.21 -9.64 30.34
N PRO A 340 -12.21 -10.50 30.66
CA PRO A 340 -10.92 -10.44 29.98
C PRO A 340 -11.04 -10.69 28.48
N ILE A 341 -10.33 -9.87 27.70
CA ILE A 341 -10.32 -9.91 26.23
C ILE A 341 -9.29 -10.94 25.74
N GLU A 342 -9.68 -11.74 24.75
CA GLU A 342 -8.87 -12.74 24.08
C GLU A 342 -7.64 -12.17 23.35
N ASN A 343 -6.70 -13.04 22.99
CA ASN A 343 -5.54 -12.72 22.15
C ASN A 343 -4.62 -11.61 22.70
N ARG A 344 -4.76 -11.26 23.98
CA ARG A 344 -3.87 -10.37 24.73
C ARG A 344 -2.80 -11.19 25.47
N MET A 345 -1.85 -10.50 26.11
CA MET A 345 -0.72 -11.11 26.84
C MET A 345 -1.17 -12.15 27.90
N THR A 346 -2.33 -11.92 28.54
CA THR A 346 -2.92 -12.86 29.49
C THR A 346 -3.98 -13.70 28.81
N THR A 347 -3.86 -15.02 28.92
CA THR A 347 -4.86 -15.95 28.38
C THR A 347 -6.12 -15.94 29.23
N VAL A 348 -7.27 -15.93 28.56
CA VAL A 348 -8.57 -16.05 29.22
C VAL A 348 -8.76 -17.49 29.70
N THR A 349 -9.17 -17.67 30.96
CA THR A 349 -9.33 -18.99 31.59
C THR A 349 -10.74 -19.17 32.15
N LEU A 350 -11.16 -20.42 32.36
CA LEU A 350 -12.44 -20.73 33.02
C LEU A 350 -12.51 -20.19 34.46
N ARG A 351 -11.36 -19.93 35.12
CA ARG A 351 -11.33 -19.25 36.42
C ARG A 351 -11.82 -17.81 36.33
N ALA A 352 -11.56 -17.13 35.20
CA ALA A 352 -12.11 -15.80 34.95
C ALA A 352 -13.64 -15.85 34.82
N LEU A 353 -14.19 -16.88 34.18
CA LEU A 353 -15.64 -17.12 34.11
C LEU A 353 -16.24 -17.24 35.52
N LYS A 354 -15.66 -18.09 36.37
CA LYS A 354 -16.11 -18.23 37.77
C LYS A 354 -16.09 -16.91 38.52
N THR A 355 -14.96 -16.21 38.47
CA THR A 355 -14.78 -14.92 39.15
C THR A 355 -15.80 -13.88 38.67
N HIS A 356 -16.08 -13.86 37.37
CA HIS A 356 -17.07 -12.96 36.78
C HIS A 356 -18.50 -13.30 37.24
N LEU A 357 -18.89 -14.57 37.22
CA LEU A 357 -20.22 -15.01 37.66
C LEU A 357 -20.43 -14.75 39.16
N ASP A 358 -19.41 -14.97 40.00
CA ASP A 358 -19.46 -14.69 41.44
C ASP A 358 -19.65 -13.18 41.71
N ARG A 359 -18.95 -12.32 40.96
CA ARG A 359 -19.07 -10.86 41.05
C ARG A 359 -20.45 -10.36 40.62
N THR A 360 -21.04 -10.99 39.60
CA THR A 360 -22.31 -10.57 38.98
C THR A 360 -23.53 -11.36 39.47
N LYS A 361 -23.38 -12.22 40.49
CA LYS A 361 -24.45 -13.08 41.04
C LYS A 361 -25.75 -12.36 41.41
N HIS A 362 -25.66 -11.07 41.72
CA HIS A 362 -26.79 -10.22 42.09
C HIS A 362 -27.66 -9.80 40.89
N LEU A 363 -27.17 -9.95 39.66
CA LEU A 363 -27.88 -9.61 38.42
C LEU A 363 -28.68 -10.82 37.89
N PRO A 364 -29.68 -10.61 37.02
CA PRO A 364 -30.30 -11.69 36.24
C PRO A 364 -29.27 -12.39 35.35
N PHE A 365 -29.41 -13.70 35.14
CA PHE A 365 -28.42 -14.51 34.41
C PHE A 365 -28.11 -13.96 33.01
N ALA A 366 -29.12 -13.49 32.27
CA ALA A 366 -28.94 -12.87 30.95
C ALA A 366 -28.01 -11.65 30.97
N LYS A 367 -28.04 -10.84 32.04
CA LYS A 367 -27.11 -9.71 32.21
C LYS A 367 -25.72 -10.14 32.63
N ARG A 368 -25.59 -11.27 33.34
CA ARG A 368 -24.28 -11.81 33.75
C ARG A 368 -23.46 -12.31 32.57
N ILE A 369 -24.13 -12.79 31.52
CA ILE A 369 -23.46 -13.29 30.32
C ILE A 369 -23.52 -12.30 29.15
N ALA A 370 -24.06 -11.10 29.36
CA ALA A 370 -24.11 -10.03 28.37
C ALA A 370 -22.74 -9.35 28.23
N ASP A 371 -21.72 -10.11 27.83
CA ASP A 371 -20.37 -9.66 27.54
C ASP A 371 -19.87 -10.46 26.34
N PHE A 372 -19.45 -9.77 25.28
CA PHE A 372 -19.03 -10.43 24.03
C PHE A 372 -17.85 -11.39 24.26
N HIS A 373 -16.85 -10.98 25.04
CA HIS A 373 -15.65 -11.78 25.27
C HIS A 373 -15.96 -13.02 26.13
N LEU A 374 -16.95 -12.89 27.04
CA LEU A 374 -17.48 -14.04 27.76
C LEU A 374 -18.20 -15.01 26.81
N LEU A 375 -19.08 -14.51 25.93
CA LEU A 375 -19.78 -15.34 24.94
C LEU A 375 -18.79 -16.05 24.01
N LEU A 376 -17.70 -15.39 23.62
CA LEU A 376 -16.64 -15.98 22.81
C LEU A 376 -15.85 -17.08 23.56
N LEU A 377 -15.70 -16.97 24.89
CA LEU A 377 -15.14 -18.07 25.68
C LEU A 377 -16.10 -19.26 25.71
N LEU A 378 -17.40 -19.02 25.92
CA LEU A 378 -18.42 -20.06 25.97
C LEU A 378 -18.59 -20.77 24.62
N SER A 379 -18.49 -20.03 23.51
CA SER A 379 -18.64 -20.57 22.16
C SER A 379 -17.62 -21.66 21.82
N LYS A 380 -16.46 -21.68 22.51
CA LYS A 380 -15.44 -22.75 22.38
C LYS A 380 -15.91 -24.11 22.91
N TYR A 381 -17.00 -24.14 23.67
CA TYR A 381 -17.55 -25.35 24.31
C TYR A 381 -18.99 -25.65 23.88
N LEU A 382 -19.57 -24.82 23.01
CA LEU A 382 -20.95 -24.91 22.53
C LEU A 382 -20.98 -25.22 21.05
N ASP A 383 -22.11 -25.74 20.55
CA ASP A 383 -22.27 -25.92 19.10
C ASP A 383 -22.38 -24.56 18.40
N ALA A 384 -21.47 -24.30 17.47
CA ALA A 384 -21.36 -23.04 16.75
C ALA A 384 -22.60 -22.69 15.90
N ASN A 385 -23.33 -23.70 15.43
CA ASN A 385 -24.43 -23.52 14.48
C ASN A 385 -25.79 -23.37 15.16
N SER A 386 -25.93 -23.85 16.40
CA SER A 386 -27.21 -23.90 17.12
C SER A 386 -27.16 -23.18 18.46
N ASP A 387 -26.28 -23.59 19.36
CA ASP A 387 -26.23 -23.07 20.73
C ASP A 387 -25.73 -21.62 20.78
N VAL A 388 -24.67 -21.30 20.03
CA VAL A 388 -24.04 -19.97 20.07
C VAL A 388 -24.98 -18.85 19.58
N PRO A 389 -25.65 -18.97 18.42
CA PRO A 389 -26.63 -17.98 18.00
C PRO A 389 -27.82 -17.89 18.96
N THR A 390 -28.31 -19.02 19.45
CA THR A 390 -29.47 -19.06 20.37
C THR A 390 -29.17 -18.36 21.69
N LEU A 391 -28.00 -18.62 22.29
CA LEU A 391 -27.57 -17.99 23.53
C LEU A 391 -27.41 -16.48 23.34
N SER A 392 -26.82 -16.07 22.22
CA SER A 392 -26.64 -14.66 21.85
C SER A 392 -27.97 -13.95 21.63
N GLU A 393 -28.97 -14.61 21.04
CA GLU A 393 -30.32 -14.06 20.89
C GLU A 393 -31.01 -13.83 22.24
N PHE A 394 -30.84 -14.76 23.21
CA PHE A 394 -31.38 -14.54 24.56
C PHE A 394 -30.75 -13.33 25.25
N VAL A 395 -29.44 -13.11 25.03
CA VAL A 395 -28.73 -11.91 25.51
C VAL A 395 -29.26 -10.66 24.82
N HIS A 396 -29.44 -10.70 23.49
CA HIS A 396 -29.98 -9.58 22.72
C HIS A 396 -31.38 -9.16 23.20
N ARG A 397 -32.28 -10.13 23.37
CA ARG A 397 -33.66 -9.88 23.80
C ARG A 397 -33.81 -9.67 25.30
N GLN A 398 -32.75 -9.86 26.08
CA GLN A 398 -32.76 -9.82 27.55
C GLN A 398 -33.82 -10.75 28.16
N THR A 399 -34.00 -11.93 27.57
CA THR A 399 -34.99 -12.93 27.99
C THR A 399 -34.39 -13.95 28.95
N ALA A 400 -35.25 -14.70 29.65
CA ALA A 400 -34.80 -15.77 30.54
C ALA A 400 -34.07 -16.87 29.75
N ILE A 401 -32.84 -17.18 30.17
CA ILE A 401 -32.03 -18.24 29.57
C ILE A 401 -32.52 -19.60 30.09
N PRO A 402 -32.72 -20.62 29.24
CA PRO A 402 -33.12 -21.95 29.67
C PRO A 402 -32.19 -22.54 30.74
N GLU A 403 -32.75 -23.25 31.73
CA GLU A 403 -32.00 -23.83 32.86
C GLU A 403 -30.85 -24.74 32.41
N GLY A 404 -31.01 -25.45 31.29
CA GLY A 404 -29.94 -26.30 30.73
C GLY A 404 -28.65 -25.53 30.43
N TYR A 405 -28.76 -24.34 29.81
CA TYR A 405 -27.60 -23.50 29.54
C TYR A 405 -27.02 -22.91 30.83
N GLN A 406 -27.88 -22.53 31.79
CA GLN A 406 -27.40 -21.99 33.07
C GLN A 406 -26.55 -23.03 33.81
N ILE A 407 -27.05 -24.27 33.94
CA ILE A 407 -26.35 -25.37 34.61
C ILE A 407 -25.04 -25.70 33.88
N LEU A 408 -25.05 -25.72 32.55
CA LEU A 408 -23.84 -25.97 31.76
C LEU A 408 -22.75 -24.93 32.05
N ILE A 409 -23.11 -23.64 31.96
CA ILE A 409 -22.18 -22.52 32.17
C ILE A 409 -21.67 -22.51 33.62
N GLU A 410 -22.54 -22.73 34.60
CA GLU A 410 -22.15 -22.82 36.00
C GLU A 410 -21.25 -24.03 36.27
N SER A 411 -21.51 -25.17 35.62
CA SER A 411 -20.65 -26.35 35.70
C SER A 411 -19.27 -26.10 35.10
N MET A 412 -19.18 -25.38 33.99
CA MET A 412 -17.90 -24.98 33.39
C MET A 412 -17.11 -24.06 34.31
N ALA A 413 -17.78 -23.11 34.96
CA ALA A 413 -17.19 -22.24 35.96
C ALA A 413 -16.75 -23.01 37.22
N ALA A 414 -17.51 -24.01 37.64
CA ALA A 414 -17.18 -24.82 38.82
C ALA A 414 -15.98 -25.76 38.59
N ALA A 415 -15.74 -26.18 37.33
CA ALA A 415 -14.65 -27.08 36.95
C ALA A 415 -13.25 -26.43 36.92
N SER A 416 -13.14 -25.11 37.16
CA SER A 416 -11.90 -24.32 37.06
C SER A 416 -11.04 -24.26 38.32
#